data_AF-A0A5M9JY79-F1
#
_entry.id   AF-A0A5M9JY79-F1
#
_cell.length_a   1.000
_cell.length_b   1.000
_cell.length_c   1.000
_cell.angle_alpha   90.00
_cell.angle_beta   90.00
_cell.angle_gamma   90.00
#
_symmetry.space_group_name_H-M   'P 1'
#
loop_
_entity.id
_entity.type
_entity.pdbx_description
1 polymer ?
#
loop_
_entity_poly.entity_id
_entity_poly.type
_entity_poly.pdbx_seq_one_letter_code
_entity_poly.pdbx_strand_id
1 'polypeptide(L)'
;MPTSLELPNDSQRAALLAWINTFPAVLSKVTTIEDLTDGLVLSDMLEDFDPAYAVKDLPQATSSTKWVAAKQCLEAVYKSLIKFVHQNCGPWMNAAIVEYPINFNALAQYSDPNETMKLITIFLLVALKGPIPVRYIERIKTKLSYSTQTIIANYLETIENDLEATVPNVKSDRLLKPSEELDLEAKYSIVLTEVGDKFKELEVENSALLKRANKVDHYEKKLAQQNAIERENTRLREQLDVLQENQKDYDKVHMENELLKTTRSEYMKVLEGQENTITDLKNKIMRLEEEIRLRADEMELALERQRHDEKYINELQERANSQSPAEPSGGFSLEDELNRSDSPQEPSPQLEISRLRAELQVLKSNDGGKANAELRSELQKSGNGSPETS
;
A
#
# COMPACT_ATOMS: atom_id res chain seq x y z
N MET A 1 50.90 24.19 -9.98
CA MET A 1 50.95 24.57 -11.40
C MET A 1 49.61 25.23 -11.70
N PRO A 2 49.56 26.54 -11.97
CA PRO A 2 48.29 27.20 -12.26
C PRO A 2 47.82 26.75 -13.64
N THR A 3 46.63 26.16 -13.72
CA THR A 3 45.98 25.80 -14.98
C THR A 3 45.41 27.09 -15.57
N SER A 4 46.06 27.64 -16.60
CA SER A 4 45.87 29.01 -17.13
C SER A 4 44.56 29.29 -17.88
N LEU A 5 43.45 28.63 -17.54
CA LEU A 5 42.14 29.26 -17.78
C LEU A 5 41.77 30.07 -16.54
N GLU A 6 42.30 31.29 -16.46
CA GLU A 6 41.59 32.34 -15.76
C GLU A 6 40.15 32.38 -16.29
N LEU A 7 39.19 32.62 -15.39
CA LEU A 7 37.76 32.79 -15.71
C LEU A 7 37.64 33.57 -17.03
N PRO A 8 37.01 33.02 -18.07
CA PRO A 8 36.89 33.72 -19.34
C PRO A 8 36.25 35.09 -19.08
N ASN A 9 36.95 36.15 -19.47
CA ASN A 9 36.50 37.51 -19.22
C ASN A 9 35.10 37.70 -19.83
N ASP A 10 34.25 38.53 -19.24
CA ASP A 10 32.86 38.69 -19.72
C ASP A 10 32.78 39.11 -21.20
N SER A 11 33.83 39.78 -21.71
CA SER A 11 33.99 40.09 -23.13
C SER A 11 34.24 38.84 -24.01
N GLN A 12 35.00 37.86 -23.52
CA GLN A 12 35.23 36.58 -24.21
C GLN A 12 33.95 35.74 -24.22
N ARG A 13 33.24 35.68 -23.09
CA ARG A 13 31.94 35.00 -22.98
C ARG A 13 30.93 35.55 -23.99
N ALA A 14 30.77 36.87 -24.02
CA ALA A 14 29.87 37.54 -24.96
C ALA A 14 30.28 37.27 -26.42
N ALA A 15 31.58 37.24 -26.72
CA ALA A 15 32.08 36.96 -28.06
C ALA A 15 31.80 35.52 -28.52
N LEU A 16 31.97 34.52 -27.64
CA LEU A 16 31.66 33.13 -27.96
C LEU A 16 30.15 32.89 -28.11
N LEU A 17 29.31 33.51 -27.28
CA LEU A 17 27.85 33.44 -27.46
C LEU A 17 27.40 34.09 -28.76
N ALA A 18 28.01 35.22 -29.16
CA ALA A 18 27.77 35.84 -30.45
C ALA A 18 28.17 34.93 -31.62
N TRP A 19 29.24 34.15 -31.46
CA TRP A 19 29.65 33.14 -32.44
C TRP A 19 28.66 31.98 -32.54
N ILE A 20 28.17 31.42 -31.44
CA ILE A 20 27.16 30.33 -31.46
C ILE A 20 25.89 30.79 -32.18
N ASN A 21 25.47 32.04 -31.97
CA ASN A 21 24.30 32.61 -32.65
C ASN A 21 24.46 32.79 -34.18
N THR A 22 25.62 32.47 -34.76
CA THR A 22 25.81 32.47 -36.22
C THR A 22 25.33 31.21 -36.92
N PHE A 23 25.08 30.14 -36.16
CA PHE A 23 24.63 28.86 -36.69
C PHE A 23 23.15 28.94 -37.13
N PRO A 24 22.78 28.32 -38.26
CA PRO A 24 21.45 28.48 -38.86
C PRO A 24 20.32 27.74 -38.11
N ALA A 25 20.65 26.76 -37.28
CA ALA A 25 19.71 25.81 -36.70
C ALA A 25 19.29 26.11 -35.25
N VAL A 26 19.75 27.20 -34.64
CA VAL A 26 19.47 27.49 -33.23
C VAL A 26 17.99 27.86 -33.05
N LEU A 27 17.19 26.93 -32.52
CA LEU A 27 15.74 27.09 -32.24
C LEU A 27 15.40 28.32 -31.36
N SER A 28 16.37 28.85 -30.62
CA SER A 28 16.26 30.03 -29.78
C SER A 28 17.58 30.81 -29.80
N LYS A 29 17.55 32.16 -29.89
CA LYS A 29 18.78 32.93 -29.75
C LYS A 29 19.37 32.69 -28.36
N VAL A 30 20.60 32.20 -28.29
CA VAL A 30 21.34 31.97 -27.04
C VAL A 30 21.69 33.33 -26.47
N THR A 31 21.10 33.68 -25.33
CA THR A 31 21.35 34.95 -24.65
C THR A 31 22.18 34.78 -23.40
N THR A 32 22.07 33.61 -22.78
CA THR A 32 22.77 33.25 -21.56
C THR A 32 23.48 31.91 -21.70
N ILE A 33 24.42 31.66 -20.78
CA ILE A 33 25.13 30.38 -20.70
C ILE A 33 24.17 29.24 -20.31
N GLU A 34 23.09 29.55 -19.58
CA GLU A 34 22.08 28.58 -19.16
C GLU A 34 21.34 27.96 -20.36
N ASP A 35 21.16 28.73 -21.44
CA ASP A 35 20.52 28.30 -22.67
C ASP A 35 21.31 27.17 -23.40
N LEU A 36 22.55 26.89 -22.99
CA LEU A 36 23.40 25.83 -23.56
C LEU A 36 23.43 24.55 -22.72
N THR A 37 22.85 24.59 -21.52
CA THR A 37 22.97 23.48 -20.55
C THR A 37 22.10 22.27 -20.89
N ASP A 38 21.11 22.44 -21.75
CA ASP A 38 20.24 21.35 -22.23
C ASP A 38 20.88 20.52 -23.35
N GLY A 39 22.00 20.98 -23.92
CA GLY A 39 22.73 20.32 -24.99
C GLY A 39 22.07 20.35 -26.37
N LEU A 40 20.89 20.98 -26.52
CA LEU A 40 20.16 21.00 -27.79
C LEU A 40 20.90 21.80 -28.85
N VAL A 41 21.32 23.02 -28.50
CA VAL A 41 22.10 23.91 -29.39
C VAL A 41 23.41 23.27 -29.81
N LEU A 42 24.07 22.54 -28.91
CA LEU A 42 25.32 21.84 -29.21
C LEU A 42 25.11 20.63 -30.14
N SER A 43 23.96 19.96 -30.03
CA SER A 43 23.56 18.92 -31.00
C SER A 43 23.34 19.51 -32.39
N ASP A 44 22.67 20.66 -32.49
CA ASP A 44 22.45 21.36 -33.76
C ASP A 44 23.78 21.81 -34.40
N MET A 45 24.74 22.26 -33.58
CA MET A 45 26.09 22.59 -34.04
C MET A 45 26.82 21.36 -34.60
N LEU A 46 26.66 20.19 -33.98
CA LEU A 46 27.20 18.93 -34.51
C LEU A 46 26.54 18.53 -35.83
N GLU A 47 25.22 18.74 -35.99
CA GLU A 47 24.55 18.49 -37.26
C GLU A 47 25.07 19.41 -38.38
N ASP A 48 25.42 20.66 -38.06
CA ASP A 48 26.06 21.57 -39.03
C ASP A 48 27.52 21.18 -39.35
N PHE A 49 28.23 20.54 -38.41
CA PHE A 49 29.57 20.00 -38.61
C PHE A 49 29.55 18.77 -39.52
N ASP A 50 28.74 17.78 -39.16
CA ASP A 50 28.49 16.59 -39.95
C ASP A 50 27.17 15.93 -39.49
N PRO A 51 26.15 15.87 -40.37
CA PRO A 51 24.86 15.24 -40.07
C PRO A 51 24.96 13.78 -39.61
N ALA A 52 26.03 13.05 -39.94
CA ALA A 52 26.25 11.67 -39.50
C ALA A 52 26.51 11.53 -38.00
N TYR A 53 26.88 12.62 -37.32
CA TYR A 53 27.20 12.68 -35.89
C TYR A 53 26.14 13.42 -35.07
N ALA A 54 25.05 13.85 -35.69
CA ALA A 54 23.94 14.51 -35.01
C ALA A 54 23.25 13.57 -34.01
N VAL A 55 23.02 14.03 -32.79
CA VAL A 55 22.32 13.26 -31.75
C VAL A 55 20.83 13.58 -31.85
N LYS A 56 20.07 12.68 -32.48
CA LYS A 56 18.62 12.87 -32.76
C LYS A 56 17.70 12.30 -31.68
N ASP A 57 18.15 11.26 -30.97
CA ASP A 57 17.39 10.59 -29.91
C ASP A 57 17.75 11.16 -28.53
N LEU A 58 17.34 12.39 -28.25
CA LEU A 58 17.59 13.04 -26.97
C LEU A 58 16.48 12.70 -25.97
N PRO A 59 16.82 12.35 -24.71
CA PRO A 59 15.83 11.99 -23.69
C PRO A 59 14.88 13.17 -23.37
N GLN A 60 13.58 12.92 -23.42
CA GLN A 60 12.56 13.90 -22.99
C GLN A 60 12.55 14.04 -21.46
N ALA A 61 12.83 15.24 -20.98
CA ALA A 61 12.85 15.56 -19.56
C ALA A 61 11.43 15.62 -18.95
N THR A 62 11.22 14.97 -17.80
CA THR A 62 10.10 15.25 -16.89
C THR A 62 10.54 16.23 -15.80
N SER A 63 9.60 16.91 -15.14
CA SER A 63 9.90 18.05 -14.25
C SER A 63 10.86 17.76 -13.09
N SER A 64 10.93 16.51 -12.61
CA SER A 64 11.81 16.08 -11.52
C SER A 64 13.19 15.59 -11.97
N THR A 65 13.43 15.41 -13.27
CA THR A 65 14.66 14.82 -13.85
C THR A 65 15.37 15.73 -14.85
N LYS A 66 14.98 17.01 -14.93
CA LYS A 66 15.47 17.97 -15.95
C LYS A 66 17.01 18.01 -16.06
N TRP A 67 17.72 18.18 -14.94
CA TRP A 67 19.19 18.25 -14.96
C TRP A 67 19.84 16.91 -15.32
N VAL A 68 19.19 15.78 -15.01
CA VAL A 68 19.67 14.44 -15.36
C VAL A 68 19.54 14.20 -16.86
N ALA A 69 18.40 14.58 -17.44
CA ALA A 69 18.19 14.52 -18.89
C ALA A 69 19.17 15.44 -19.62
N ALA A 70 19.34 16.69 -19.16
CA ALA A 70 20.31 17.64 -19.69
C ALA A 70 21.75 17.10 -19.65
N LYS A 71 22.16 16.50 -18.52
CA LYS A 71 23.46 15.83 -18.40
C LYS A 71 23.62 14.72 -19.44
N GLN A 72 22.62 13.84 -19.59
CA GLN A 72 22.66 12.75 -20.56
C GLN A 72 22.75 13.27 -22.00
N CYS A 73 22.02 14.34 -22.34
CA CYS A 73 22.12 15.02 -23.63
C CYS A 73 23.54 15.53 -23.87
N LEU A 74 24.10 16.28 -22.92
CA LEU A 74 25.47 16.83 -23.02
C LEU A 74 26.52 15.74 -23.16
N GLU A 75 26.43 14.64 -22.40
CA GLU A 75 27.34 13.51 -22.52
C GLU A 75 27.22 12.80 -23.88
N ALA A 76 26.00 12.66 -24.41
CA ALA A 76 25.77 12.06 -25.73
C ALA A 76 26.37 12.92 -26.85
N VAL A 77 26.12 14.24 -26.81
CA VAL A 77 26.68 15.23 -27.74
C VAL A 77 28.20 15.23 -27.66
N TYR A 78 28.77 15.27 -26.46
CA TYR A 78 30.23 15.26 -26.28
C TYR A 78 30.88 13.96 -26.75
N LYS A 79 30.28 12.79 -26.48
CA LYS A 79 30.76 11.50 -27.02
C LYS A 79 30.75 11.50 -28.54
N SER A 80 29.71 12.06 -29.15
CA SER A 80 29.63 12.17 -30.62
C SER A 80 30.70 13.12 -31.17
N LEU A 81 30.94 14.27 -30.52
CA LEU A 81 32.03 15.18 -30.86
C LEU A 81 33.40 14.51 -30.76
N ILE A 82 33.67 13.78 -29.67
CA ILE A 82 34.93 13.03 -29.51
C ILE A 82 35.10 12.02 -30.64
N LYS A 83 34.04 11.31 -31.04
CA LYS A 83 34.07 10.36 -32.14
C LYS A 83 34.40 11.06 -33.46
N PHE A 84 33.77 12.21 -33.72
CA PHE A 84 34.06 13.06 -34.88
C PHE A 84 35.53 13.52 -34.88
N VAL A 85 36.04 13.99 -33.74
CA VAL A 85 37.43 14.45 -33.61
C VAL A 85 38.42 13.32 -33.88
N HIS A 86 38.23 12.13 -33.30
CA HIS A 86 39.13 11.01 -33.54
C HIS A 86 39.15 10.54 -34.99
N GLN A 87 38.02 10.66 -35.71
CA GLN A 87 37.91 10.18 -37.08
C GLN A 87 38.33 11.22 -38.12
N ASN A 88 38.09 12.50 -37.84
CA ASN A 88 38.21 13.57 -38.82
C ASN A 88 39.26 14.64 -38.48
N CYS A 89 39.82 14.65 -37.25
CA CYS A 89 40.83 15.62 -36.82
C CYS A 89 42.17 14.94 -36.47
N GLY A 90 43.24 15.73 -36.45
CA GLY A 90 44.60 15.24 -36.14
C GLY A 90 44.87 15.00 -34.65
N PRO A 91 45.99 14.34 -34.31
CA PRO A 91 46.37 14.00 -32.93
C PRO A 91 46.42 15.18 -31.96
N TRP A 92 46.71 16.38 -32.47
CA TRP A 92 46.72 17.62 -31.71
C TRP A 92 45.37 17.94 -31.05
N MET A 93 44.24 17.68 -31.74
CA MET A 93 42.91 17.92 -31.18
C MET A 93 42.58 16.92 -30.06
N ASN A 94 43.06 15.68 -30.16
CA ASN A 94 42.90 14.69 -29.09
C ASN A 94 43.68 15.11 -27.83
N ALA A 95 44.88 15.68 -27.99
CA ALA A 95 45.65 16.24 -26.90
C ALA A 95 44.90 17.40 -26.23
N ALA A 96 44.29 18.29 -27.02
CA ALA A 96 43.47 19.40 -26.49
C ALA A 96 42.27 18.91 -25.66
N ILE A 97 41.59 17.84 -26.10
CA ILE A 97 40.46 17.26 -25.35
C ILE A 97 40.90 16.66 -24.01
N VAL A 98 42.10 16.05 -23.96
CA VAL A 98 42.65 15.46 -22.74
C VAL A 98 43.07 16.54 -21.74
N GLU A 99 43.63 17.66 -22.23
CA GLU A 99 44.06 18.77 -21.38
C GLU A 99 42.87 19.53 -20.77
N TYR A 100 41.70 19.51 -21.42
CA TYR A 100 40.49 20.20 -20.97
C TYR A 100 39.35 19.23 -20.60
N PRO A 101 39.45 18.48 -19.50
CA PRO A 101 38.37 17.61 -19.05
C PRO A 101 37.15 18.43 -18.62
N ILE A 102 35.96 17.99 -19.05
CA ILE A 102 34.69 18.65 -18.79
C ILE A 102 33.93 17.94 -17.66
N ASN A 103 33.44 18.71 -16.69
CA ASN A 103 32.57 18.20 -15.64
C ASN A 103 31.08 18.42 -15.98
N PHE A 104 30.45 17.40 -16.56
CA PHE A 104 29.03 17.44 -16.95
C PHE A 104 28.05 17.57 -15.76
N ASN A 105 28.45 17.16 -14.54
CA ASN A 105 27.60 17.38 -13.37
C ASN A 105 27.51 18.87 -13.04
N ALA A 106 28.66 19.56 -13.04
CA ALA A 106 28.71 20.98 -12.76
C ALA A 106 28.00 21.80 -13.84
N LEU A 107 28.15 21.39 -15.09
CA LEU A 107 27.50 22.00 -16.24
C LEU A 107 25.96 21.84 -16.20
N ALA A 108 25.44 20.63 -15.99
CA ALA A 108 24.01 20.37 -16.08
C ALA A 108 23.22 20.77 -14.81
N GLN A 109 23.84 20.69 -13.63
CA GLN A 109 23.17 20.95 -12.35
C GLN A 109 23.29 22.41 -11.90
N TYR A 110 24.44 23.05 -12.15
CA TYR A 110 24.74 24.39 -11.65
C TYR A 110 24.97 25.42 -12.75
N SER A 111 24.83 25.03 -14.03
CA SER A 111 25.08 25.90 -15.17
C SER A 111 26.46 26.57 -15.12
N ASP A 112 27.48 25.83 -14.67
CA ASP A 112 28.80 26.38 -14.36
C ASP A 112 29.42 27.10 -15.58
N PRO A 113 29.71 28.42 -15.48
CA PRO A 113 30.23 29.18 -16.60
C PRO A 113 31.58 28.72 -17.13
N ASN A 114 32.42 28.10 -16.30
CA ASN A 114 33.75 27.66 -16.73
C ASN A 114 33.63 26.37 -17.54
N GLU A 115 32.83 25.43 -17.07
CA GLU A 115 32.60 24.17 -17.77
C GLU A 115 31.88 24.40 -19.11
N THR A 116 30.92 25.33 -19.17
CA THR A 116 30.28 25.68 -20.44
C THR A 116 31.29 26.29 -21.41
N MET A 117 32.15 27.19 -20.93
CA MET A 117 33.15 27.83 -21.78
C MET A 117 34.19 26.85 -22.29
N LYS A 118 34.67 25.91 -21.46
CA LYS A 118 35.54 24.82 -21.92
C LYS A 118 34.89 24.02 -23.06
N LEU A 119 33.62 23.65 -22.89
CA LEU A 119 32.87 22.92 -23.90
C LEU A 119 32.75 23.72 -25.21
N ILE A 120 32.36 24.99 -25.14
CA ILE A 120 32.26 25.88 -26.32
C ILE A 120 33.63 26.06 -26.98
N THR A 121 34.70 26.21 -26.21
CA THR A 121 36.07 26.36 -26.72
C THR A 121 36.51 25.12 -27.50
N ILE A 122 36.18 23.91 -27.03
CA ILE A 122 36.45 22.69 -27.80
C ILE A 122 35.66 22.69 -29.11
N PHE A 123 34.38 23.07 -29.10
CA PHE A 123 33.59 23.21 -30.33
C PHE A 123 34.18 24.25 -31.29
N LEU A 124 34.69 25.38 -30.78
CA LEU A 124 35.34 26.41 -31.57
C LEU A 124 36.65 25.90 -32.20
N LEU A 125 37.47 25.20 -31.42
CA LEU A 125 38.70 24.57 -31.89
C LEU A 125 38.39 23.56 -33.01
N VAL A 126 37.37 22.73 -32.84
CA VAL A 126 36.91 21.78 -33.86
C VAL A 126 36.41 22.51 -35.11
N ALA A 127 35.67 23.61 -34.97
CA ALA A 127 35.21 24.39 -36.11
C ALA A 127 36.38 25.03 -36.90
N LEU A 128 37.41 25.53 -36.20
CA LEU A 128 38.49 26.31 -36.81
C LEU A 128 39.72 25.50 -37.23
N LYS A 129 39.92 24.32 -36.64
CA LYS A 129 41.07 23.44 -36.91
C LYS A 129 40.67 22.04 -37.33
N GLY A 130 39.37 21.75 -37.41
CA GLY A 130 38.84 20.50 -37.93
C GLY A 130 38.92 20.41 -39.46
N PRO A 131 38.14 19.52 -40.08
CA PRO A 131 38.26 19.21 -41.51
C PRO A 131 37.75 20.31 -42.44
N ILE A 132 36.87 21.20 -41.99
CA ILE A 132 36.22 22.23 -42.83
C ILE A 132 36.39 23.64 -42.23
N PRO A 133 37.63 24.11 -41.99
CA PRO A 133 37.86 25.35 -41.24
C PRO A 133 37.45 26.60 -42.03
N VAL A 134 37.59 26.57 -43.36
CA VAL A 134 37.30 27.71 -44.25
C VAL A 134 35.85 28.20 -44.10
N ARG A 135 34.90 27.27 -44.00
CA ARG A 135 33.45 27.58 -43.86
C ARG A 135 33.17 28.35 -42.57
N TYR A 136 33.78 27.95 -41.46
CA TYR A 136 33.55 28.58 -40.15
C TYR A 136 34.32 29.90 -40.01
N ILE A 137 35.52 30.00 -40.59
CA ILE A 137 36.27 31.26 -40.67
C ILE A 137 35.50 32.31 -41.49
N GLU A 138 34.95 31.93 -42.65
CA GLU A 138 34.14 32.82 -43.47
C GLU A 138 32.86 33.25 -42.74
N ARG A 139 32.23 32.33 -42.01
CA ARG A 139 31.06 32.63 -41.17
C ARG A 139 31.39 33.66 -40.08
N ILE A 140 32.52 33.51 -39.39
CA ILE A 140 32.97 34.49 -38.39
C ILE A 140 33.22 35.85 -39.04
N LYS A 141 33.91 35.88 -40.19
CA LYS A 141 34.21 37.14 -40.90
C LYS A 141 32.96 37.88 -41.39
N THR A 142 31.93 37.15 -41.82
CA THR A 142 30.73 37.72 -42.44
C THR A 142 29.62 38.05 -41.44
N LYS A 143 29.48 37.28 -40.36
CA LYS A 143 28.36 37.42 -39.41
C LYS A 143 28.72 38.11 -38.08
N LEU A 144 29.99 38.23 -37.72
CA LEU A 144 30.41 38.91 -36.47
C LEU A 144 30.98 40.31 -36.73
N SER A 145 30.88 41.18 -35.73
CA SER A 145 31.56 42.48 -35.74
C SER A 145 33.08 42.33 -35.66
N TYR A 146 33.82 43.29 -36.22
CA TYR A 146 35.29 43.29 -36.21
C TYR A 146 35.86 43.19 -34.79
N SER A 147 35.28 43.91 -33.82
CA SER A 147 35.67 43.82 -32.41
C SER A 147 35.51 42.42 -31.82
N THR A 148 34.42 41.72 -32.16
CA THR A 148 34.18 40.35 -31.71
C THR A 148 35.18 39.39 -32.37
N GLN A 149 35.48 39.58 -33.65
CA GLN A 149 36.47 38.77 -34.38
C GLN A 149 37.85 38.88 -33.74
N THR A 150 38.30 40.09 -33.37
CA THR A 150 39.59 40.30 -32.68
C THR A 150 39.62 39.61 -31.32
N ILE A 151 38.53 39.68 -30.54
CA ILE A 151 38.45 38.99 -29.24
C ILE A 151 38.59 37.47 -29.41
N ILE A 152 37.90 36.89 -30.39
CA ILE A 152 37.97 35.45 -30.67
C ILE A 152 39.37 35.05 -31.14
N ALA A 153 40.00 35.84 -32.02
CA ALA A 153 41.34 35.57 -32.52
C ALA A 153 42.40 35.59 -31.40
N ASN A 154 42.39 36.62 -30.55
CA ASN A 154 43.32 36.73 -29.42
C ASN A 154 43.11 35.60 -28.39
N TYR A 155 41.85 35.24 -28.14
CA TYR A 155 41.51 34.14 -27.23
C TYR A 155 42.03 32.80 -27.76
N LEU A 156 41.84 32.54 -29.06
CA LEU A 156 42.33 31.33 -29.70
C LEU A 156 43.86 31.24 -29.71
N GLU A 157 44.55 32.35 -30.01
CA GLU A 157 46.02 32.41 -29.99
C GLU A 157 46.58 32.11 -28.60
N THR A 158 45.90 32.56 -27.53
CA THR A 158 46.30 32.27 -26.16
C THR A 158 46.19 30.76 -25.86
N ILE A 159 45.07 30.15 -26.23
CA ILE A 159 44.83 28.71 -26.04
C ILE A 159 45.82 27.87 -26.85
N GLU A 160 46.11 28.26 -28.09
CA GLU A 160 47.07 27.54 -28.95
C GLU A 160 48.49 27.57 -28.37
N ASN A 161 48.95 28.72 -27.89
CA ASN A 161 50.27 28.84 -27.25
C ASN A 161 50.36 27.98 -25.97
N ASP A 162 49.29 27.90 -25.18
CA ASP A 162 49.24 27.06 -23.99
C ASP A 162 49.27 25.55 -24.33
N LEU A 163 48.59 25.15 -25.41
CA LEU A 163 48.60 23.77 -25.92
C LEU A 163 49.96 23.37 -26.52
N GLU A 164 50.65 24.30 -27.22
CA GLU A 164 51.99 24.04 -27.75
C GLU A 164 53.07 23.97 -26.65
N ALA A 165 52.88 24.69 -25.54
CA ALA A 165 53.78 24.63 -24.40
C ALA A 165 53.68 23.31 -23.62
N THR A 166 52.49 22.69 -23.61
CA THR A 166 52.22 21.42 -22.91
C THR A 166 52.53 20.19 -23.77
N VAL A 167 52.57 20.32 -25.10
CA VAL A 167 52.86 19.23 -26.04
C VAL A 167 54.16 19.50 -26.81
N PRO A 168 55.34 18.96 -26.40
CA PRO A 168 56.59 19.18 -27.10
C PRO A 168 56.52 18.70 -28.56
N ASN A 169 56.77 19.64 -29.48
CA ASN A 169 56.78 19.41 -30.92
C ASN A 169 57.97 18.52 -31.32
N VAL A 170 57.69 17.31 -31.80
CA VAL A 170 58.65 16.43 -32.48
C VAL A 170 59.02 17.07 -33.82
N LYS A 171 59.98 18.00 -33.82
CA LYS A 171 60.61 18.53 -35.03
C LYS A 171 61.92 17.83 -35.30
N SER A 172 61.86 16.89 -36.23
CA SER A 172 62.97 16.16 -36.85
C SER A 172 63.85 17.10 -37.67
N ASP A 173 64.99 17.58 -37.14
CA ASP A 173 66.11 18.02 -38.01
C ASP A 173 67.42 18.30 -37.23
N ARG A 174 68.26 17.28 -36.96
CA ARG A 174 69.71 17.45 -36.73
C ARG A 174 70.46 16.16 -37.09
N LEU A 175 71.15 16.17 -38.23
CA LEU A 175 72.15 15.16 -38.60
C LEU A 175 73.33 15.21 -37.62
N LEU A 176 73.52 14.15 -36.84
CA LEU A 176 74.63 13.96 -35.89
C LEU A 176 75.74 13.10 -36.53
N LYS A 177 76.97 13.18 -36.00
CA LYS A 177 78.14 12.45 -36.51
C LYS A 177 78.07 10.94 -36.19
N PRO A 178 78.58 10.04 -37.04
CA PRO A 178 78.42 8.57 -36.89
C PRO A 178 78.95 7.96 -35.58
N SER A 179 79.91 8.61 -34.91
CA SER A 179 80.46 8.15 -33.63
C SER A 179 79.67 8.62 -32.40
N GLU A 180 78.94 9.72 -32.51
CA GLU A 180 78.02 10.22 -31.47
C GLU A 180 76.62 9.62 -31.68
N GLU A 181 76.27 9.28 -32.92
CA GLU A 181 75.05 8.58 -33.31
C GLU A 181 74.98 7.18 -32.69
N LEU A 182 76.07 6.39 -32.68
CA LEU A 182 76.09 5.07 -32.01
C LEU A 182 75.93 5.17 -30.47
N ASP A 183 76.48 6.21 -29.85
CA ASP A 183 76.38 6.43 -28.40
C ASP A 183 75.00 7.02 -28.00
N LEU A 184 74.42 7.87 -28.85
CA LEU A 184 73.03 8.31 -28.70
C LEU A 184 72.04 7.17 -28.96
N GLU A 185 72.25 6.33 -29.97
CA GLU A 185 71.39 5.16 -30.28
C GLU A 185 71.39 4.18 -29.10
N ALA A 186 72.55 3.91 -28.50
CA ALA A 186 72.66 3.10 -27.30
C ALA A 186 71.92 3.72 -26.11
N LYS A 187 72.04 5.04 -25.90
CA LYS A 187 71.31 5.77 -24.84
C LYS A 187 69.81 5.79 -25.09
N TYR A 188 69.36 6.03 -26.33
CA TYR A 188 67.95 5.98 -26.72
C TYR A 188 67.38 4.58 -26.56
N SER A 189 68.13 3.54 -26.91
CA SER A 189 67.73 2.14 -26.71
C SER A 189 67.55 1.80 -25.23
N ILE A 190 68.47 2.24 -24.35
CA ILE A 190 68.34 2.07 -22.90
C ILE A 190 67.11 2.80 -22.37
N VAL A 191 66.92 4.07 -22.73
CA VAL A 191 65.75 4.87 -22.31
C VAL A 191 64.45 4.26 -22.83
N LEU A 192 64.42 3.76 -24.07
CA LEU A 192 63.25 3.11 -24.64
C LEU A 192 62.91 1.80 -23.92
N THR A 193 63.93 1.05 -23.49
CA THR A 193 63.76 -0.17 -22.69
C THR A 193 63.24 0.17 -21.30
N GLU A 194 63.79 1.18 -20.62
CA GLU A 194 63.32 1.64 -19.32
C GLU A 194 61.89 2.19 -19.37
N VAL A 195 61.54 2.95 -20.41
CA VAL A 195 60.17 3.43 -20.64
C VAL A 195 59.23 2.26 -20.93
N GLY A 196 59.68 1.27 -21.71
CA GLY A 196 58.91 0.05 -21.99
C GLY A 196 58.67 -0.79 -20.74
N ASP A 197 59.64 -0.90 -19.84
CA ASP A 197 59.50 -1.63 -18.59
C ASP A 197 58.59 -0.89 -17.59
N LYS A 198 58.72 0.44 -17.48
CA LYS A 198 57.75 1.26 -16.73
C LYS A 198 56.34 1.16 -17.28
N PHE A 199 56.18 1.07 -18.61
CA PHE A 199 54.88 0.90 -19.23
C PHE A 199 54.24 -0.44 -18.86
N LYS A 200 55.01 -1.54 -18.88
CA LYS A 200 54.52 -2.86 -18.43
C LYS A 200 54.16 -2.86 -16.94
N GLU A 201 54.96 -2.19 -16.11
CA GLU A 201 54.68 -2.06 -14.68
C GLU A 201 53.37 -1.30 -14.43
N LEU A 202 53.17 -0.18 -15.11
CA LEU A 202 51.92 0.58 -15.08
C LEU A 202 50.74 -0.21 -15.63
N GLU A 203 50.93 -1.03 -16.67
CA GLU A 203 49.89 -1.89 -17.21
C GLU A 203 49.45 -2.97 -16.20
N VAL A 204 50.42 -3.58 -15.50
CA VAL A 204 50.14 -4.53 -14.42
C VAL A 204 49.41 -3.84 -13.26
N GLU A 205 49.87 -2.66 -12.83
CA GLU A 205 49.22 -1.88 -11.78
C GLU A 205 47.79 -1.49 -12.16
N ASN A 206 47.58 -0.99 -13.38
CA ASN A 206 46.27 -0.63 -13.90
C ASN A 206 45.34 -1.87 -13.97
N SER A 207 45.86 -3.02 -14.39
CA SER A 207 45.10 -4.28 -14.37
C SER A 207 44.70 -4.70 -12.94
N ALA A 208 45.56 -4.46 -11.95
CA ALA A 208 45.28 -4.76 -10.55
C ALA A 208 44.25 -3.79 -9.97
N LEU A 209 44.35 -2.51 -10.31
CA LEU A 209 43.38 -1.47 -9.96
C LEU A 209 42.01 -1.77 -10.59
N LEU A 210 41.94 -2.18 -11.85
CA LEU A 210 40.70 -2.55 -12.52
C LEU A 210 40.01 -3.74 -11.83
N LYS A 211 40.79 -4.77 -11.43
CA LYS A 211 40.27 -5.91 -10.66
C LYS A 211 39.74 -5.47 -9.29
N ARG A 212 40.40 -4.51 -8.64
CA ARG A 212 39.95 -3.95 -7.36
C ARG A 212 38.66 -3.15 -7.54
N ALA A 213 38.57 -2.31 -8.57
CA ALA A 213 37.35 -1.58 -8.93
C ALA A 213 36.18 -2.53 -9.16
N ASN A 214 36.36 -3.59 -9.97
CA ASN A 214 35.34 -4.60 -10.21
C ASN A 214 34.87 -5.30 -8.92
N LYS A 215 35.77 -5.53 -7.96
CA LYS A 215 35.39 -6.08 -6.64
C LYS A 215 34.59 -5.08 -5.82
N VAL A 216 34.96 -3.80 -5.84
CA VAL A 216 34.21 -2.74 -5.16
C VAL A 216 32.80 -2.66 -5.73
N ASP A 217 32.65 -2.58 -7.06
CA ASP A 217 31.34 -2.58 -7.72
C ASP A 217 30.48 -3.80 -7.35
N HIS A 218 31.12 -4.97 -7.23
CA HIS A 218 30.44 -6.18 -6.79
C HIS A 218 29.95 -6.08 -5.33
N TYR A 219 30.78 -5.55 -4.44
CA TYR A 219 30.41 -5.34 -3.04
C TYR A 219 29.33 -4.26 -2.90
N GLU A 220 29.37 -3.19 -3.69
CA GLU A 220 28.33 -2.17 -3.72
C GLU A 220 26.98 -2.74 -4.15
N LYS A 221 26.96 -3.57 -5.21
CA LYS A 221 25.74 -4.29 -5.63
C LYS A 221 25.21 -5.20 -4.53
N LYS A 222 26.09 -5.94 -3.86
CA LYS A 222 25.71 -6.82 -2.74
C LYS A 222 25.17 -6.02 -1.55
N LEU A 223 25.78 -4.89 -1.23
CA LEU A 223 25.33 -3.98 -0.18
C LEU A 223 23.96 -3.38 -0.51
N ALA A 224 23.75 -2.95 -1.76
CA ALA A 224 22.46 -2.45 -2.21
C ALA A 224 21.35 -3.50 -2.10
N GLN A 225 21.64 -4.75 -2.48
CA GLN A 225 20.71 -5.88 -2.29
C GLN A 225 20.42 -6.14 -0.81
N GLN A 226 21.44 -6.11 0.04
CA GLN A 226 21.28 -6.32 1.47
C GLN A 226 20.42 -5.23 2.12
N ASN A 227 20.65 -3.96 1.75
CA ASN A 227 19.83 -2.84 2.20
C ASN A 227 18.37 -2.92 1.71
N ALA A 228 18.14 -3.50 0.52
CA ALA A 228 16.78 -3.73 0.02
C ALA A 228 16.08 -4.83 0.82
N ILE A 229 16.78 -5.92 1.13
CA ILE A 229 16.25 -7.01 1.98
C ILE A 229 15.97 -6.49 3.40
N GLU A 230 16.83 -5.66 3.96
CA GLU A 230 16.63 -5.09 5.29
C GLU A 230 15.40 -4.18 5.34
N ARG A 231 15.22 -3.32 4.33
CA ARG A 231 14.00 -2.50 4.19
C ARG A 231 12.74 -3.36 4.10
N GLU A 232 12.79 -4.44 3.33
CA GLU A 232 11.66 -5.38 3.24
C GLU A 232 11.41 -6.11 4.56
N ASN A 233 12.46 -6.47 5.30
CA ASN A 233 12.32 -7.09 6.62
C ASN A 233 11.65 -6.14 7.61
N THR A 234 12.03 -4.86 7.63
CA THR A 234 11.38 -3.83 8.44
C THR A 234 9.91 -3.66 8.05
N ARG A 235 9.62 -3.58 6.75
CA ARG A 235 8.23 -3.51 6.25
C ARG A 235 7.40 -4.71 6.68
N LEU A 236 7.94 -5.92 6.58
CA LEU A 236 7.26 -7.14 6.99
C LEU A 236 7.02 -7.19 8.50
N ARG A 237 7.95 -6.69 9.31
CA ARG A 237 7.77 -6.56 10.77
C ARG A 237 6.65 -5.58 11.11
N GLU A 238 6.62 -4.40 10.48
CA GLU A 238 5.53 -3.44 10.67
C GLU A 238 4.18 -4.03 10.26
N GLN A 239 4.12 -4.79 9.17
CA GLN A 239 2.89 -5.49 8.77
C GLN A 239 2.47 -6.55 9.79
N LEU A 240 3.43 -7.28 10.36
CA LEU A 240 3.16 -8.29 11.38
C LEU A 240 2.60 -7.64 12.66
N ASP A 241 3.15 -6.51 13.09
CA ASP A 241 2.66 -5.76 14.25
C ASP A 241 1.22 -5.27 14.03
N VAL A 242 0.92 -4.73 12.84
CA VAL A 242 -0.45 -4.31 12.48
C VAL A 242 -1.42 -5.49 12.47
N LEU A 243 -1.01 -6.63 11.91
CA LEU A 243 -1.84 -7.83 11.88
C LEU A 243 -2.10 -8.38 13.29
N GLN A 244 -1.10 -8.34 14.18
CA GLN A 244 -1.26 -8.76 15.57
C GLN A 244 -2.25 -7.86 16.33
N GLU A 245 -2.17 -6.54 16.17
CA GLU A 245 -3.15 -5.64 16.81
C GLU A 245 -4.56 -5.85 16.24
N ASN A 246 -4.69 -5.99 14.92
CA ASN A 246 -5.98 -6.31 14.30
C ASN A 246 -6.57 -7.64 14.81
N GLN A 247 -5.73 -8.65 15.04
CA GLN A 247 -6.18 -9.93 15.58
C GLN A 247 -6.70 -9.77 17.03
N LYS A 248 -6.00 -8.99 17.85
CA LYS A 248 -6.42 -8.69 19.22
C LYS A 248 -7.74 -7.91 19.26
N ASP A 249 -7.93 -6.96 18.35
CA ASP A 249 -9.20 -6.23 18.21
C ASP A 249 -10.33 -7.17 17.76
N TYR A 250 -10.05 -8.06 16.81
CA TYR A 250 -11.01 -9.08 16.38
C TYR A 250 -11.41 -10.00 17.54
N ASP A 251 -10.45 -10.49 18.32
CA ASP A 251 -10.71 -11.35 19.49
C ASP A 251 -11.56 -10.64 20.53
N LYS A 252 -11.33 -9.35 20.77
CA LYS A 252 -12.15 -8.53 21.68
C LYS A 252 -13.59 -8.42 21.18
N VAL A 253 -13.79 -8.06 19.92
CA VAL A 253 -15.14 -7.95 19.33
C VAL A 253 -15.84 -9.31 19.31
N HIS A 254 -15.11 -10.38 19.01
CA HIS A 254 -15.64 -11.74 19.03
C HIS A 254 -16.13 -12.13 20.44
N MET A 255 -15.33 -11.86 21.47
CA MET A 255 -15.71 -12.11 22.86
C MET A 255 -16.94 -11.30 23.29
N GLU A 256 -17.01 -10.02 22.93
CA GLU A 256 -18.20 -9.18 23.18
C GLU A 256 -19.43 -9.73 22.45
N ASN A 257 -19.27 -10.21 21.22
CA ASN A 257 -20.36 -10.79 20.44
C ASN A 257 -20.89 -12.10 21.06
N GLU A 258 -20.00 -12.96 21.54
CA GLU A 258 -20.37 -14.18 22.26
C GLU A 258 -21.12 -13.86 23.55
N LEU A 259 -20.67 -12.87 24.33
CA LEU A 259 -21.39 -12.41 25.52
C LEU A 259 -22.77 -11.83 25.18
N LEU A 260 -22.90 -11.09 24.09
CA LEU A 260 -24.19 -10.60 23.61
C LEU A 260 -25.12 -11.74 23.17
N LYS A 261 -24.59 -12.80 22.58
CA LYS A 261 -25.38 -14.00 22.23
C LYS A 261 -25.87 -14.74 23.47
N THR A 262 -25.01 -14.93 24.48
CA THR A 262 -25.41 -15.61 25.72
C THR A 262 -26.47 -14.82 26.47
N THR A 263 -26.25 -13.52 26.66
CA THR A 263 -27.24 -12.64 27.31
C THR A 263 -28.56 -12.61 26.54
N ARG A 264 -28.54 -12.54 25.19
CA ARG A 264 -29.74 -12.65 24.36
C ARG A 264 -30.48 -13.98 24.57
N SER A 265 -29.76 -15.09 24.65
CA SER A 265 -30.33 -16.41 24.92
C SER A 265 -31.01 -16.48 26.29
N GLU A 266 -30.39 -15.89 27.31
CA GLU A 266 -30.97 -15.79 28.65
C GLU A 266 -32.25 -14.94 28.67
N TYR A 267 -32.23 -13.75 28.04
CA TYR A 267 -33.43 -12.93 27.89
C TYR A 267 -34.55 -13.66 27.16
N MET A 268 -34.22 -14.45 26.14
CA MET A 268 -35.20 -15.23 25.40
C MET A 268 -35.86 -16.30 26.27
N LYS A 269 -35.10 -16.99 27.13
CA LYS A 269 -35.64 -17.96 28.10
C LYS A 269 -36.56 -17.30 29.13
N VAL A 270 -36.19 -16.12 29.62
CA VAL A 270 -37.03 -15.36 30.56
C VAL A 270 -38.34 -14.96 29.90
N LEU A 271 -38.28 -14.48 28.65
CA LEU A 271 -39.45 -14.11 27.89
C LEU A 271 -40.39 -15.31 27.66
N GLU A 272 -39.84 -16.46 27.28
CA GLU A 272 -40.61 -17.71 27.14
C GLU A 272 -41.29 -18.11 28.46
N GLY A 273 -40.61 -17.97 29.60
CA GLY A 273 -41.20 -18.20 30.92
C GLY A 273 -42.35 -17.23 31.24
N GLN A 274 -42.21 -15.96 30.87
CA GLN A 274 -43.27 -14.96 31.01
C GLN A 274 -44.46 -15.27 30.10
N GLU A 275 -44.23 -15.68 28.85
CA GLU A 275 -45.28 -16.09 27.90
C GLU A 275 -46.08 -17.30 28.40
N ASN A 276 -45.40 -18.29 28.97
CA ASN A 276 -46.04 -19.44 29.62
C ASN A 276 -46.91 -18.99 30.80
N THR A 277 -46.40 -18.10 31.65
CA THR A 277 -47.15 -17.55 32.79
C THR A 277 -48.39 -16.79 32.34
N ILE A 278 -48.28 -15.98 31.28
CA ILE A 278 -49.42 -15.25 30.68
C ILE A 278 -50.47 -16.24 30.18
N THR A 279 -50.04 -17.31 29.53
CA THR A 279 -50.94 -18.35 29.02
C THR A 279 -51.67 -19.08 30.15
N ASP A 280 -50.96 -19.43 31.23
CA ASP A 280 -51.55 -20.04 32.42
C ASP A 280 -52.57 -19.13 33.10
N LEU A 281 -52.25 -17.83 33.23
CA LEU A 281 -53.16 -16.85 33.79
C LEU A 281 -54.41 -16.68 32.92
N LYS A 282 -54.26 -16.64 31.59
CA LYS A 282 -55.41 -16.62 30.66
C LYS A 282 -56.30 -17.85 30.83
N ASN A 283 -55.70 -19.04 30.92
CA ASN A 283 -56.44 -20.29 31.13
C ASN A 283 -57.14 -20.31 32.50
N LYS A 284 -56.54 -19.70 33.54
CA LYS A 284 -57.17 -19.55 34.85
C LYS A 284 -58.35 -18.58 34.81
N ILE A 285 -58.20 -17.44 34.13
CA ILE A 285 -59.28 -16.47 33.92
C ILE A 285 -60.45 -17.14 33.23
N MET A 286 -60.21 -17.84 32.12
CA MET A 286 -61.26 -18.53 31.36
C MET A 286 -62.03 -19.54 32.23
N ARG A 287 -61.34 -20.31 33.08
CA ARG A 287 -61.98 -21.25 34.01
C ARG A 287 -62.83 -20.54 35.07
N LEU A 288 -62.34 -19.45 35.63
CA LEU A 288 -63.10 -18.66 36.62
C LEU A 288 -64.30 -17.97 35.98
N GLU A 289 -64.17 -17.48 34.75
CA GLU A 289 -65.29 -16.93 33.98
C GLU A 289 -66.38 -17.98 33.73
N GLU A 290 -66.00 -19.21 33.40
CA GLU A 290 -66.93 -20.34 33.24
C GLU A 290 -67.61 -20.71 34.57
N GLU A 291 -66.86 -20.76 35.68
CA GLU A 291 -67.44 -21.01 37.01
C GLU A 291 -68.41 -19.91 37.44
N ILE A 292 -68.05 -18.64 37.22
CA ILE A 292 -68.95 -17.50 37.48
C ILE A 292 -70.22 -17.63 36.66
N ARG A 293 -70.12 -18.01 35.39
CA ARG A 293 -71.28 -18.22 34.52
C ARG A 293 -72.18 -19.34 35.04
N LEU A 294 -71.62 -20.50 35.37
CA LEU A 294 -72.39 -21.62 35.92
C LEU A 294 -73.09 -21.24 37.23
N ARG A 295 -72.41 -20.51 38.13
CA ARG A 295 -73.01 -19.99 39.36
C ARG A 295 -74.12 -18.97 39.10
N ALA A 296 -73.97 -18.12 38.10
CA ALA A 296 -75.01 -17.19 37.68
C ALA A 296 -76.26 -17.94 37.21
N ASP A 297 -76.09 -18.97 36.37
CA ASP A 297 -77.18 -19.83 35.89
C ASP A 297 -77.86 -20.59 37.07
N GLU A 298 -77.08 -21.12 38.03
CA GLU A 298 -77.60 -21.75 39.26
C GLU A 298 -78.45 -20.79 40.09
N MET A 299 -77.97 -19.55 40.29
CA MET A 299 -78.70 -18.51 41.03
C MET A 299 -80.00 -18.14 40.32
N GLU A 300 -80.00 -18.04 38.98
CA GLU A 300 -81.20 -17.75 38.21
C GLU A 300 -82.26 -18.84 38.38
N LEU A 301 -81.87 -20.12 38.27
CA LEU A 301 -82.77 -21.26 38.52
C LEU A 301 -83.32 -21.28 39.95
N ALA A 302 -82.48 -20.97 40.95
CA ALA A 302 -82.91 -20.90 42.34
C ALA A 302 -83.92 -19.75 42.57
N LEU A 303 -83.69 -18.59 41.96
CA LEU A 303 -84.62 -17.45 41.99
C LEU A 303 -85.95 -17.78 41.30
N GLU A 304 -85.92 -18.50 40.18
CA GLU A 304 -87.14 -18.97 39.51
C GLU A 304 -87.92 -19.94 40.40
N ARG A 305 -87.24 -20.90 41.05
CA ARG A 305 -87.86 -21.81 42.03
C ARG A 305 -88.46 -21.04 43.19
N GLN A 306 -87.72 -20.11 43.79
CA GLN A 306 -88.24 -19.28 44.87
C GLN A 306 -89.46 -18.49 44.43
N ARG A 307 -89.45 -17.87 43.24
CA ARG A 307 -90.60 -17.16 42.68
C ARG A 307 -91.81 -18.06 42.48
N HIS A 308 -91.58 -19.30 42.03
CA HIS A 308 -92.64 -20.29 41.89
C HIS A 308 -93.22 -20.67 43.26
N ASP A 309 -92.36 -20.96 44.24
CA ASP A 309 -92.75 -21.33 45.59
C ASP A 309 -93.46 -20.18 46.32
N GLU A 310 -93.01 -18.94 46.15
CA GLU A 310 -93.69 -17.73 46.65
C GLU A 310 -95.11 -17.59 46.07
N LYS A 311 -95.27 -17.81 44.76
CA LYS A 311 -96.60 -17.83 44.13
C LYS A 311 -97.47 -18.94 44.72
N TYR A 312 -96.94 -20.15 44.84
CA TYR A 312 -97.65 -21.29 45.41
C TYR A 312 -98.05 -21.08 46.88
N ILE A 313 -97.16 -20.51 47.70
CA ILE A 313 -97.47 -20.14 49.09
C ILE A 313 -98.56 -19.08 49.14
N ASN A 314 -98.51 -18.06 48.28
CA ASN A 314 -99.57 -17.05 48.21
C ASN A 314 -100.92 -17.68 47.85
N GLU A 315 -100.96 -18.61 46.88
CA GLU A 315 -102.19 -19.36 46.54
C GLU A 315 -102.68 -20.24 47.70
N LEU A 316 -101.78 -20.90 48.44
CA LEU A 316 -102.14 -21.68 49.62
C LEU A 316 -102.65 -20.80 50.75
N GLN A 317 -102.04 -19.64 50.98
CA GLN A 317 -102.50 -18.66 51.97
C GLN A 317 -103.86 -18.09 51.56
N GLU A 318 -104.12 -17.84 50.28
CA GLU A 318 -105.44 -17.41 49.79
C GLU A 318 -106.51 -18.49 50.01
N ARG A 319 -106.17 -19.78 49.81
CA ARG A 319 -107.04 -20.93 50.14
C ARG A 319 -107.25 -21.11 51.65
N ALA A 320 -106.22 -20.90 52.46
CA ALA A 320 -106.33 -20.95 53.91
C ALA A 320 -107.14 -19.77 54.46
N ASN A 321 -106.98 -18.57 53.90
CA ASN A 321 -107.71 -17.36 54.33
C ASN A 321 -109.17 -17.34 53.84
N SER A 322 -109.53 -18.17 52.86
CA SER A 322 -110.91 -18.45 52.46
C SER A 322 -111.60 -19.56 53.29
N GLN A 323 -110.89 -20.17 54.25
CA GLN A 323 -111.46 -21.02 55.31
C GLN A 323 -111.22 -20.39 56.70
N SER A 324 -112.30 -20.04 57.41
CA SER A 324 -112.26 -19.63 58.82
C SER A 324 -112.41 -20.84 59.78
N PRO A 325 -112.00 -20.73 61.05
CA PRO A 325 -111.17 -21.72 61.74
C PRO A 325 -111.94 -22.82 62.48
N ALA A 326 -111.34 -24.00 62.59
CA ALA A 326 -111.64 -24.98 63.63
C ALA A 326 -110.36 -25.72 64.04
N GLU A 327 -109.91 -25.50 65.27
CA GLU A 327 -109.10 -26.46 66.04
C GLU A 327 -110.02 -27.63 66.50
N PRO A 328 -109.52 -28.83 66.93
CA PRO A 328 -108.20 -29.11 67.50
C PRO A 328 -107.54 -30.48 67.17
N SER A 329 -106.34 -30.67 67.72
CA SER A 329 -105.80 -31.93 68.28
C SER A 329 -105.33 -33.06 67.36
N GLY A 330 -104.08 -33.48 67.55
CA GLY A 330 -103.62 -34.83 67.22
C GLY A 330 -102.15 -34.92 66.84
N GLY A 331 -101.27 -35.06 67.83
CA GLY A 331 -99.87 -35.40 67.60
C GLY A 331 -99.71 -36.84 67.14
N PHE A 332 -98.81 -37.05 66.17
CA PHE A 332 -98.06 -38.28 65.88
C PHE A 332 -96.93 -37.90 64.91
N SER A 333 -95.75 -38.50 64.88
CA SER A 333 -94.78 -38.89 65.90
C SER A 333 -93.48 -39.07 65.11
N LEU A 334 -92.36 -38.50 65.57
CA LEU A 334 -91.04 -38.49 64.91
C LEU A 334 -90.37 -39.89 64.79
N GLU A 335 -91.11 -40.95 65.11
CA GLU A 335 -90.66 -42.34 65.12
C GLU A 335 -90.95 -43.08 63.80
N ASP A 336 -91.79 -42.53 62.92
CA ASP A 336 -92.17 -43.17 61.64
C ASP A 336 -91.31 -42.71 60.44
N GLU A 337 -90.45 -41.70 60.65
CA GLU A 337 -89.47 -41.24 59.65
C GLU A 337 -88.10 -41.93 59.79
N LEU A 338 -87.85 -42.60 60.92
CA LEU A 338 -86.63 -43.36 61.22
C LEU A 338 -86.70 -44.85 60.83
N ASN A 339 -87.86 -45.36 60.41
CA ASN A 339 -88.05 -46.76 59.98
C ASN A 339 -88.07 -46.96 58.46
N ARG A 340 -87.83 -45.91 57.66
CA ARG A 340 -87.59 -46.04 56.21
C ARG A 340 -86.14 -46.31 55.85
N SER A 341 -85.25 -46.38 56.83
CA SER A 341 -83.88 -46.85 56.69
C SER A 341 -83.78 -48.34 56.98
N ASP A 342 -84.45 -49.18 56.18
CA ASP A 342 -84.05 -50.59 56.09
C ASP A 342 -84.47 -51.24 54.76
N SER A 343 -83.48 -51.84 54.10
CA SER A 343 -83.50 -52.64 52.85
C SER A 343 -83.51 -51.91 51.48
N PRO A 344 -82.96 -52.52 50.41
CA PRO A 344 -81.58 -52.97 50.28
C PRO A 344 -80.91 -52.51 48.95
N GLN A 345 -79.60 -52.25 49.01
CA GLN A 345 -78.64 -52.29 47.89
C GLN A 345 -78.50 -51.03 47.00
N GLU A 346 -77.83 -50.01 47.55
CA GLU A 346 -76.94 -49.13 46.77
C GLU A 346 -75.51 -49.24 47.36
N PRO A 347 -74.46 -49.40 46.54
CA PRO A 347 -73.09 -49.45 47.04
C PRO A 347 -72.73 -48.09 47.67
N SER A 348 -72.23 -48.13 48.91
CA SER A 348 -71.86 -46.92 49.65
C SER A 348 -70.92 -46.04 48.80
N PRO A 349 -71.28 -44.77 48.54
CA PRO A 349 -70.47 -43.86 47.73
C PRO A 349 -69.09 -43.65 48.35
N GLN A 350 -68.93 -43.87 49.66
CA GLN A 350 -67.65 -43.80 50.34
C GLN A 350 -66.71 -44.96 49.94
N LEU A 351 -67.23 -46.17 49.70
CA LEU A 351 -66.44 -47.31 49.23
C LEU A 351 -66.04 -47.14 47.76
N GLU A 352 -66.92 -46.55 46.95
CA GLU A 352 -66.64 -46.24 45.54
C GLU A 352 -65.60 -45.12 45.41
N ILE A 353 -65.70 -44.06 46.23
CA ILE A 353 -64.67 -43.02 46.33
C ILE A 353 -63.33 -43.61 46.78
N SER A 354 -63.35 -44.57 47.73
CA SER A 354 -62.13 -45.22 48.21
C SER A 354 -61.48 -46.10 47.14
N ARG A 355 -62.30 -46.83 46.36
CA ARG A 355 -61.84 -47.62 45.21
C ARG A 355 -61.27 -46.74 44.09
N LEU A 356 -61.97 -45.67 43.72
CA LEU A 356 -61.53 -44.72 42.69
C LEU A 356 -60.23 -43.99 43.11
N ARG A 357 -60.07 -43.67 44.40
CA ARG A 357 -58.80 -43.13 44.93
C ARG A 357 -57.66 -44.14 44.83
N ALA A 358 -57.91 -45.42 45.11
CA ALA A 358 -56.90 -46.47 44.96
C ALA A 358 -56.50 -46.66 43.48
N GLU A 359 -57.47 -46.62 42.57
CA GLU A 359 -57.24 -46.75 41.12
C GLU A 359 -56.45 -45.57 40.55
N LEU A 360 -56.78 -44.33 40.96
CA LEU A 360 -56.00 -43.14 40.60
C LEU A 360 -54.57 -43.16 41.14
N GLN A 361 -54.35 -43.73 42.33
CA GLN A 361 -53.00 -43.86 42.89
C GLN A 361 -52.14 -44.87 42.13
N VAL A 362 -52.73 -45.97 41.65
CA VAL A 362 -52.06 -46.95 40.79
C VAL A 362 -51.73 -46.33 39.42
N LEU A 363 -52.66 -45.62 38.79
CA LEU A 363 -52.43 -44.92 37.51
C LEU A 363 -51.33 -43.86 37.63
N LYS A 364 -51.34 -43.05 38.70
CA LYS A 364 -50.29 -42.08 38.98
C LYS A 364 -48.91 -42.71 39.15
N SER A 365 -48.84 -43.92 39.73
CA SER A 365 -47.58 -44.64 39.91
C SER A 365 -47.05 -45.31 38.63
N ASN A 366 -47.94 -45.75 37.73
CA ASN A 366 -47.56 -46.53 36.54
C ASN A 366 -47.13 -45.65 35.36
N ASP A 367 -47.78 -44.49 35.15
CA ASP A 367 -47.48 -43.59 34.02
C ASP A 367 -46.29 -42.66 34.30
N GLY A 368 -46.11 -42.22 35.55
CA GLY A 368 -44.99 -41.34 35.92
C GLY A 368 -43.65 -42.06 36.08
N GLY A 369 -43.67 -43.36 36.38
CA GLY A 369 -42.46 -44.14 36.68
C GLY A 369 -41.74 -44.70 35.45
N LYS A 370 -42.49 -45.19 34.45
CA LYS A 370 -41.91 -45.80 33.23
C LYS A 370 -41.28 -44.76 32.30
N ALA A 371 -41.97 -43.65 32.05
CA ALA A 371 -41.45 -42.58 31.20
C ALA A 371 -40.16 -41.95 31.76
N ASN A 372 -40.07 -41.79 33.10
CA ASN A 372 -38.86 -41.26 33.74
C ASN A 372 -37.69 -42.26 33.73
N ALA A 373 -37.96 -43.56 33.87
CA ALA A 373 -36.92 -44.59 33.80
C ALA A 373 -36.37 -44.75 32.38
N GLU A 374 -37.23 -44.61 31.37
CA GLU A 374 -36.88 -44.70 29.96
C GLU A 374 -36.07 -43.47 29.50
N LEU A 375 -36.49 -42.25 29.87
CA LEU A 375 -35.73 -41.01 29.63
C LEU A 375 -34.35 -41.02 30.30
N ARG A 376 -34.23 -41.61 31.51
CA ARG A 376 -32.93 -41.77 32.19
C ARG A 376 -32.01 -42.77 31.48
N SER A 377 -32.56 -43.86 30.94
CA SER A 377 -31.82 -44.84 30.15
C SER A 377 -31.33 -44.24 28.81
N GLU A 378 -32.16 -43.43 28.16
CA GLU A 378 -31.83 -42.74 26.91
C GLU A 378 -30.74 -41.68 27.12
N LEU A 379 -30.82 -40.89 28.20
CA LEU A 379 -29.80 -39.91 28.58
C LEU A 379 -28.45 -40.58 28.88
N GLN A 380 -28.45 -41.73 29.57
CA GLN A 380 -27.23 -42.46 29.88
C GLN A 380 -26.57 -43.09 28.64
N LYS A 381 -27.36 -43.50 27.63
CA LYS A 381 -26.83 -43.92 26.32
C LYS A 381 -26.27 -42.74 25.51
N SER A 382 -26.90 -41.57 25.58
CA SER A 382 -26.43 -40.38 24.85
C SER A 382 -25.18 -39.73 25.45
N GLY A 383 -24.93 -39.92 26.75
CA GLY A 383 -23.76 -39.34 27.45
C GLY A 383 -22.46 -40.14 27.33
N ASN A 384 -22.51 -41.39 26.84
CA ASN A 384 -21.35 -42.29 26.79
C ASN A 384 -20.70 -42.41 25.40
N GLY A 385 -21.08 -41.54 24.45
CA GLY A 385 -20.65 -41.57 23.05
C GLY A 385 -19.95 -40.30 22.58
N SER A 386 -18.84 -39.92 23.23
CA SER A 386 -17.72 -39.10 22.71
C SER A 386 -16.88 -38.62 23.92
N PRO A 387 -15.53 -38.60 23.89
CA PRO A 387 -14.69 -38.31 22.72
C PRO A 387 -13.52 -39.29 22.51
N GLU A 388 -13.01 -39.38 21.28
CA GLU A 388 -11.57 -39.47 21.00
C GLU A 388 -11.34 -39.27 19.50
N THR A 389 -11.20 -38.02 19.08
CA THR A 389 -10.42 -37.67 17.89
C THR A 389 -9.63 -36.40 18.19
N SER A 390 -8.36 -36.58 18.51
CA SER A 390 -7.22 -35.71 18.16
C SER A 390 -5.94 -36.46 18.49
#